data_AF-A0A1F3SK17-F1
#
_entry.id   AF-A0A1F3SK17-F1
#
_cell.length_a   1.000
_cell.length_b   1.000
_cell.length_c   1.000
_cell.angle_alpha   90.00
_cell.angle_beta   90.00
_cell.angle_gamma   90.00
#
_symmetry.space_group_name_H-M   'P 1'
#
loop_
_entity.id
_entity.type
_entity.pdbx_description
1 polymer ?
#
loop_
_entity_poly.entity_id
_entity_poly.type
_entity_poly.pdbx_seq_one_letter_code
_entity_poly.pdbx_strand_id
1 'polypeptide(L)'
;MAKIAFDLKAKKISGKLHLEHVELLRPETIEILRNITVVCHMQPCHFLSDKKWLASKIGDLTKFAFRWRDLEVAGVPFDFGSDSPIEDVSVQKNLTAIADGQKEGIMAPEMNWVIGHTHKDTKWFHETYTDFSNGIPVSMKFRGSSMQITS
;
A
#
# COMPACT_ATOMS: atom_id res chain seq x y z
N MET A 1 4.55 13.88 -9.09
CA MET A 1 5.40 13.00 -8.26
C MET A 1 6.82 12.89 -8.82
N ALA A 2 7.04 12.24 -9.97
CA ALA A 2 8.36 12.09 -10.61
C ALA A 2 9.21 13.38 -10.69
N LYS A 3 8.61 14.47 -11.17
CA LYS A 3 9.29 15.77 -11.30
C LYS A 3 9.81 16.31 -9.95
N ILE A 4 9.01 16.17 -8.89
CA ILE A 4 9.40 16.61 -7.53
C ILE A 4 10.62 15.79 -7.05
N ALA A 5 10.65 14.49 -7.32
CA ALA A 5 11.79 13.65 -6.95
C ALA A 5 13.09 14.07 -7.65
N PHE A 6 13.02 14.37 -8.95
CA PHE A 6 14.16 14.90 -9.70
C PHE A 6 14.58 16.28 -9.20
N ASP A 7 13.61 17.16 -8.92
CA ASP A 7 13.86 18.51 -8.41
C ASP A 7 14.54 18.47 -7.02
N LEU A 8 14.11 17.58 -6.12
CA LEU A 8 14.73 17.38 -4.81
C LEU A 8 16.16 16.85 -4.93
N LYS A 9 16.40 15.89 -5.83
CA LYS A 9 17.73 15.39 -6.15
C LYS A 9 18.64 16.50 -6.69
N ALA A 10 18.15 17.31 -7.61
CA ALA A 10 18.88 18.47 -8.15
C ALA A 10 19.22 19.51 -7.07
N LYS A 11 18.31 19.71 -6.10
CA LYS A 11 18.51 20.59 -4.94
C LYS A 11 19.40 19.99 -3.84
N LYS A 12 19.96 18.80 -4.03
CA LYS A 12 20.76 18.05 -3.04
C LYS A 12 20.04 17.83 -1.69
N ILE A 13 18.70 17.80 -1.73
CA ILE A 13 17.91 17.46 -0.55
C ILE A 13 17.92 15.93 -0.43
N SER A 14 18.59 15.42 0.60
CA SER A 14 18.63 13.99 0.91
C SER A 14 17.38 13.58 1.68
N GLY A 15 16.74 12.50 1.23
CA GLY A 15 15.58 11.93 1.89
C GLY A 15 14.99 10.79 1.08
N LYS A 16 14.12 10.01 1.71
CA LYS A 16 13.33 8.99 1.04
C LYS A 16 11.94 9.56 0.80
N LEU A 17 11.48 9.52 -0.44
CA LEU A 17 10.10 9.92 -0.76
C LEU A 17 9.15 8.79 -0.38
N HIS A 18 8.05 9.16 0.25
CA HIS A 18 6.94 8.25 0.56
C HIS A 18 5.74 8.68 -0.27
N LEU A 19 5.21 7.76 -1.07
CA LEU A 19 4.04 8.00 -1.93
C LEU A 19 2.87 7.19 -1.40
N GLU A 20 1.80 7.86 -1.02
CA GLU A 20 0.57 7.23 -0.53
C GLU A 20 -0.38 6.87 -1.68
N HIS A 21 -1.19 5.84 -1.45
CA HIS A 21 -2.21 5.25 -2.32
C HIS A 21 -1.66 4.61 -3.59
N VAL A 22 -1.05 5.42 -4.45
CA VAL A 22 -0.42 5.00 -5.70
C VAL A 22 -1.36 4.11 -6.55
N GLU A 23 -2.65 4.42 -6.49
CA GLU A 23 -3.72 3.59 -7.07
C GLU A 23 -3.66 3.52 -8.58
N LEU A 24 -3.23 4.59 -9.25
CA LEU A 24 -3.18 4.68 -10.70
C LEU A 24 -1.73 4.89 -11.18
N LEU A 25 -1.18 3.88 -11.85
CA LEU A 25 0.20 3.88 -12.33
C LEU A 25 0.28 3.47 -13.80
N ARG A 26 0.75 4.42 -14.63
CA ARG A 26 1.17 4.10 -15.99
C ARG A 26 2.54 3.39 -15.97
N PRO A 27 2.84 2.54 -16.96
CA PRO A 27 4.13 1.85 -17.05
C PRO A 27 5.33 2.79 -17.01
N GLU A 28 5.25 3.96 -17.66
CA GLU A 28 6.33 4.94 -17.69
C GLU A 28 6.59 5.53 -16.29
N THR A 29 5.55 5.66 -15.47
CA THR A 29 5.70 6.09 -14.08
C THR A 29 6.43 5.04 -13.26
N ILE A 30 6.13 3.75 -13.46
CA ILE A 30 6.79 2.65 -12.75
C ILE A 30 8.29 2.64 -13.07
N GLU A 31 8.66 2.85 -14.34
CA GLU A 31 10.05 2.98 -14.75
C GLU A 31 10.76 4.16 -14.07
N ILE A 32 10.07 5.29 -13.89
CA ILE A 32 10.63 6.42 -13.13
C ILE A 32 10.81 6.04 -11.66
N LEU A 33 9.80 5.42 -11.03
CA LEU A 33 9.84 5.03 -9.62
C LEU A 33 11.01 4.07 -9.33
N ARG A 34 11.32 3.14 -10.24
CA ARG A 34 12.47 2.25 -10.15
C ARG A 34 13.81 3.00 -10.04
N ASN A 35 13.90 4.20 -10.61
CA ASN A 35 15.14 4.97 -10.73
C ASN A 35 15.31 6.07 -9.66
N ILE A 36 14.40 6.15 -8.68
CA ILE A 36 14.46 7.14 -7.60
C ILE A 36 14.36 6.48 -6.22
N THR A 37 14.84 7.17 -5.19
CA THR A 37 14.73 6.69 -3.80
C THR A 37 13.32 6.95 -3.26
N VAL A 38 12.45 5.94 -3.38
CA VAL A 38 11.03 6.02 -3.02
C VAL A 38 10.55 4.77 -2.28
N VAL A 39 9.48 4.91 -1.49
CA VAL A 39 8.64 3.82 -0.97
C VAL A 39 7.18 4.18 -1.26
N CYS A 40 6.41 3.22 -1.74
CA CYS A 40 4.97 3.36 -1.95
C CYS A 40 4.20 2.73 -0.79
N HIS A 41 3.12 3.37 -0.36
CA HIS A 41 2.21 2.85 0.65
C HIS A 41 0.85 2.74 0.02
N MET A 42 0.32 1.52 -0.08
CA MET A 42 -0.88 1.25 -0.87
C MET A 42 -1.96 0.60 -0.01
N GLN A 43 -3.22 0.78 -0.40
CA GLN A 43 -4.36 0.25 0.35
C GLN A 43 -5.20 -0.64 -0.55
N PRO A 44 -4.92 -1.96 -0.57
CA PRO A 44 -5.68 -2.88 -1.40
C PRO A 44 -7.19 -2.81 -1.16
N CYS A 45 -7.63 -2.60 0.07
CA CYS A 45 -9.05 -2.48 0.44
C CYS A 45 -9.84 -1.45 -0.37
N HIS A 46 -9.20 -0.39 -0.90
CA HIS A 46 -9.85 0.62 -1.74
C HIS A 46 -10.47 -0.01 -3.00
N PHE A 47 -9.90 -1.11 -3.51
CA PHE A 47 -10.47 -1.80 -4.66
C PHE A 47 -11.92 -2.27 -4.43
N LEU A 48 -12.26 -2.68 -3.20
CA LEU A 48 -13.60 -3.20 -2.87
C LEU A 48 -14.70 -2.14 -3.01
N SER A 49 -14.38 -0.90 -2.66
CA SER A 49 -15.26 0.26 -2.79
C SER A 49 -15.20 0.85 -4.20
N ASP A 50 -14.00 0.98 -4.77
CA ASP A 50 -13.75 1.68 -6.04
C ASP A 50 -14.25 0.95 -7.27
N LYS A 51 -14.15 -0.39 -7.31
CA LYS A 51 -14.50 -1.18 -8.51
C LYS A 51 -15.91 -0.93 -9.04
N LYS A 52 -16.82 -0.45 -8.17
CA LYS A 52 -18.22 -0.13 -8.51
C LYS A 52 -18.36 1.08 -9.44
N TRP A 53 -17.41 2.00 -9.43
CA TRP A 53 -17.50 3.27 -10.15
C TRP A 53 -16.24 3.63 -10.94
N LEU A 54 -15.11 2.95 -10.72
CA LEU A 54 -13.84 3.29 -11.35
C LEU A 54 -13.93 3.34 -12.87
N ALA A 55 -14.52 2.32 -13.51
CA ALA A 55 -14.67 2.26 -14.96
C ALA A 55 -15.50 3.43 -15.53
N SER A 56 -16.57 3.85 -14.85
CA SER A 56 -17.39 4.96 -15.31
C SER A 56 -16.70 6.32 -15.13
N LYS A 57 -15.78 6.44 -14.16
CA LYS A 57 -15.05 7.68 -13.88
C LYS A 57 -13.81 7.87 -14.74
N ILE A 58 -13.02 6.81 -14.94
CA ILE A 58 -11.69 6.92 -15.57
C ILE A 58 -11.55 6.09 -16.86
N GLY A 59 -12.57 5.35 -17.26
CA GLY A 59 -12.62 4.61 -18.54
C GLY A 59 -11.41 3.69 -18.74
N ASP A 60 -10.73 3.84 -19.88
CA ASP A 60 -9.57 3.04 -20.27
C ASP A 60 -8.38 3.14 -19.32
N LEU A 61 -8.37 4.12 -18.40
CA LEU A 61 -7.31 4.24 -17.41
C LEU A 61 -7.42 3.17 -16.31
N THR A 62 -8.56 2.50 -16.16
CA THR A 62 -8.75 1.40 -15.19
C THR A 62 -7.68 0.30 -15.30
N LYS A 63 -7.15 0.03 -16.49
CA LYS A 63 -6.06 -0.95 -16.69
C LYS A 63 -4.76 -0.59 -15.97
N PHE A 64 -4.61 0.67 -15.57
CA PHE A 64 -3.48 1.20 -14.81
C PHE A 64 -3.77 1.25 -13.30
N ALA A 65 -4.93 0.77 -12.85
CA ALA A 65 -5.29 0.77 -11.44
C ALA A 65 -4.66 -0.42 -10.71
N PHE A 66 -4.34 -0.24 -9.42
CA PHE A 66 -3.92 -1.29 -8.48
C PHE A 66 -2.76 -2.17 -9.00
N ARG A 67 -1.70 -1.55 -9.54
CA ARG A 67 -0.55 -2.25 -10.17
C ARG A 67 0.46 -2.83 -9.17
N TRP A 68 -0.01 -3.54 -8.13
CA TRP A 68 0.84 -4.06 -7.05
C TRP A 68 1.97 -4.98 -7.55
N ARG A 69 1.64 -5.95 -8.41
CA ARG A 69 2.62 -6.89 -8.98
C ARG A 69 3.65 -6.22 -9.87
N ASP A 70 3.29 -5.16 -10.59
CA ASP A 70 4.27 -4.46 -11.42
C ASP A 70 5.30 -3.72 -10.60
N LEU A 71 4.88 -3.06 -9.51
CA LEU A 71 5.82 -2.41 -8.60
C LEU A 71 6.76 -3.44 -7.97
N GLU A 72 6.22 -4.60 -7.60
CA GLU A 72 7.01 -5.72 -7.09
C GLU A 72 8.06 -6.20 -8.10
N VAL A 73 7.64 -6.51 -9.33
CA VAL A 73 8.55 -6.95 -10.42
C VAL A 73 9.57 -5.86 -10.76
N ALA A 74 9.17 -4.60 -10.68
CA ALA A 74 10.07 -3.46 -10.90
C ALA A 74 11.06 -3.24 -9.76
N GLY A 75 10.95 -3.95 -8.63
CA GLY A 75 11.79 -3.77 -7.45
C GLY A 75 11.53 -2.46 -6.71
N VAL A 76 10.38 -1.82 -6.93
CA VAL A 76 9.98 -0.60 -6.23
C VAL A 76 9.44 -1.00 -4.84
N PRO A 77 10.04 -0.54 -3.73
CA PRO A 77 9.59 -0.93 -2.41
C PRO A 77 8.19 -0.40 -2.14
N PHE A 78 7.32 -1.26 -1.61
CA PHE A 78 6.03 -0.83 -1.09
C PHE A 78 5.62 -1.57 0.17
N ASP A 79 4.64 -0.99 0.86
CA ASP A 79 3.99 -1.51 2.05
C ASP A 79 2.45 -1.34 1.90
N PHE A 80 1.69 -2.10 2.68
CA PHE A 80 0.24 -2.07 2.70
C PHE A 80 -0.31 -1.46 3.98
N GLY A 81 -1.40 -0.71 3.83
CA GLY A 81 -2.19 -0.15 4.93
C GLY A 81 -3.68 -0.23 4.62
N SER A 82 -4.49 0.37 5.49
CA SER A 82 -5.95 0.46 5.30
C SER A 82 -6.48 1.87 5.09
N ASP A 83 -5.67 2.92 5.26
CA ASP A 83 -6.15 4.32 5.25
C ASP A 83 -7.31 4.56 6.25
N SER A 84 -7.23 3.96 7.43
CA SER A 84 -8.23 4.17 8.48
C SER A 84 -8.25 5.64 8.93
N PRO A 85 -9.44 6.26 9.14
CA PRO A 85 -10.76 5.62 9.24
C PRO A 85 -11.58 5.57 7.94
N ILE A 86 -11.00 5.87 6.78
CA ILE A 86 -11.72 5.82 5.50
C ILE A 86 -12.17 4.39 5.18
N GLU A 87 -11.27 3.42 5.35
CA GLU A 87 -11.60 1.99 5.37
C GLU A 87 -11.29 1.36 6.74
N ASP A 88 -11.89 0.21 7.02
CA ASP A 88 -11.65 -0.53 8.27
C ASP A 88 -10.19 -0.97 8.39
N VAL A 89 -9.66 -1.01 9.61
CA VAL A 89 -8.29 -1.48 9.96
C VAL A 89 -8.01 -2.98 9.65
N SER A 90 -8.86 -3.62 8.87
CA SER A 90 -8.86 -5.07 8.66
C SER A 90 -7.85 -5.51 7.59
N VAL A 91 -6.79 -6.20 8.01
CA VAL A 91 -5.87 -6.90 7.10
C VAL A 91 -6.63 -7.89 6.20
N GLN A 92 -7.71 -8.50 6.72
CA GLN A 92 -8.54 -9.42 5.94
C GLN A 92 -9.25 -8.73 4.78
N LYS A 93 -9.60 -7.44 4.90
CA LYS A 93 -10.13 -6.68 3.76
C LYS A 93 -9.08 -6.50 2.67
N ASN A 94 -7.82 -6.25 3.02
CA ASN A 94 -6.74 -6.18 2.02
C ASN A 94 -6.55 -7.52 1.29
N LEU A 95 -6.54 -8.64 2.03
CA LEU A 95 -6.49 -10.00 1.46
C LEU A 95 -7.67 -10.26 0.51
N THR A 96 -8.87 -9.89 0.94
CA THR A 96 -10.09 -10.03 0.14
C THR A 96 -10.02 -9.19 -1.13
N ALA A 97 -9.54 -7.96 -1.03
CA ALA A 97 -9.46 -7.02 -2.14
C ALA A 97 -8.50 -7.49 -3.24
N ILE A 98 -7.35 -8.03 -2.87
CA ILE A 98 -6.41 -8.61 -3.85
C ILE A 98 -7.00 -9.87 -4.50
N ALA A 99 -7.62 -10.77 -3.73
CA ALA A 99 -8.26 -11.96 -4.29
C ALA A 99 -9.42 -11.62 -5.24
N ASP A 100 -10.15 -10.56 -4.93
CA ASP A 100 -11.23 -10.04 -5.77
C ASP A 100 -10.68 -9.32 -7.02
N GLY A 101 -9.62 -8.52 -6.86
CA GLY A 101 -8.92 -7.87 -7.96
C GLY A 101 -8.36 -8.86 -8.97
N GLN A 102 -7.84 -10.01 -8.53
CA GLN A 102 -7.41 -11.09 -9.42
C GLN A 102 -8.51 -11.60 -10.34
N LYS A 103 -9.75 -11.69 -9.84
CA LYS A 103 -10.90 -12.12 -10.66
C LYS A 103 -11.23 -11.09 -11.72
N GLU A 104 -10.96 -9.81 -11.45
CA GLU A 104 -11.12 -8.68 -12.37
C GLU A 104 -9.86 -8.40 -13.22
N GLY A 105 -8.86 -9.29 -13.19
CA GLY A 105 -7.66 -9.21 -14.02
C GLY A 105 -6.51 -8.37 -13.46
N ILE A 106 -6.60 -7.93 -12.20
CA ILE A 106 -5.48 -7.28 -11.50
C ILE A 106 -4.51 -8.34 -11.00
N MET A 107 -3.23 -8.20 -11.32
CA MET A 107 -2.21 -9.15 -10.88
C MET A 107 -1.91 -8.96 -9.39
N ALA A 108 -2.08 -10.03 -8.60
CA ALA A 108 -1.69 -10.04 -7.19
C ALA A 108 -0.16 -10.02 -7.03
N PRO A 109 0.35 -9.37 -5.97
CA PRO A 109 1.74 -9.49 -5.60
C PRO A 109 2.06 -10.91 -5.06
N GLU A 110 3.31 -11.34 -5.17
CA GLU A 110 3.81 -12.60 -4.61
C GLU A 110 4.44 -12.44 -3.23
N MET A 111 4.67 -11.19 -2.80
CA MET A 111 5.32 -10.88 -1.53
C MET A 111 4.60 -11.51 -0.34
N ASN A 112 5.36 -11.76 0.73
CA ASN A 112 4.77 -12.15 2.00
C ASN A 112 3.96 -10.98 2.59
N TRP A 113 2.67 -11.19 2.76
CA TRP A 113 1.70 -10.20 3.21
C TRP A 113 1.94 -9.74 4.64
N VAL A 114 2.51 -10.60 5.49
CA VAL A 114 2.93 -10.21 6.84
C VAL A 114 4.02 -9.15 6.74
N ILE A 115 4.99 -9.33 5.85
CA ILE A 115 6.04 -8.33 5.60
C ILE A 115 5.41 -7.05 5.03
N GLY A 116 4.46 -7.18 4.09
CA GLY A 116 3.78 -6.02 3.49
C GLY A 116 3.00 -5.17 4.49
N HIS A 117 2.46 -5.76 5.56
CA HIS A 117 1.72 -5.04 6.61
C HIS A 117 2.57 -4.73 7.85
N THR A 118 3.87 -5.07 7.84
CA THR A 118 4.77 -4.84 8.98
C THR A 118 5.70 -3.68 8.68
N HIS A 119 5.79 -2.72 9.60
CA HIS A 119 6.76 -1.66 9.47
C HIS A 119 8.19 -2.21 9.50
N LYS A 120 9.01 -1.85 8.51
CA LYS A 120 10.35 -2.42 8.30
C LYS A 120 11.35 -2.05 9.39
N ASP A 121 11.13 -0.96 10.11
CA ASP A 121 11.93 -0.60 11.28
C ASP A 121 11.38 -1.32 12.52
N THR A 122 12.06 -2.38 12.95
CA THR A 122 11.72 -3.14 14.16
C THR A 122 12.03 -2.39 15.45
N LYS A 123 12.71 -1.24 15.36
CA LYS A 123 13.01 -0.34 16.48
C LYS A 123 12.14 0.92 16.46
N TRP A 124 11.21 1.03 15.50
CA TRP A 124 10.47 2.26 15.19
C TRP A 124 9.87 2.87 16.46
N PHE A 125 9.29 2.03 17.35
CA PHE A 125 9.00 2.38 18.74
C PHE A 125 8.95 1.11 19.61
N HIS A 126 9.43 1.19 20.87
CA HIS A 126 9.32 0.11 21.85
C HIS A 126 7.85 -0.32 22.02
N GLU A 127 7.59 -1.64 22.10
CA GLU A 127 6.25 -2.20 22.31
C GLU A 127 5.19 -1.66 21.34
N THR A 128 5.51 -1.69 20.03
CA THR A 128 4.55 -1.35 18.98
C THR A 128 4.29 -2.57 18.10
N TYR A 129 3.10 -3.16 18.24
CA TYR A 129 2.68 -4.35 17.50
C TYR A 129 1.15 -4.50 17.56
N THR A 130 0.61 -5.29 16.65
CA THR A 130 -0.81 -5.65 16.63
C THR A 130 -0.93 -7.12 17.02
N ASP A 131 -1.78 -7.41 18.01
CA ASP A 131 -2.16 -8.77 18.36
C ASP A 131 -3.26 -9.26 17.44
N PHE A 132 -3.13 -10.50 16.97
CA PHE A 132 -4.11 -11.15 16.11
C PHE A 132 -4.67 -12.41 16.78
N SER A 133 -5.98 -12.63 16.64
CA SER A 133 -6.67 -13.87 17.00
C SER A 133 -7.42 -14.38 15.76
N ASN A 134 -7.09 -15.59 15.30
CA ASN A 134 -7.65 -16.18 14.07
C ASN A 134 -7.56 -15.25 12.83
N GLY A 135 -6.45 -14.51 12.70
CA GLY A 135 -6.24 -13.55 11.60
C GLY A 135 -6.97 -12.21 11.75
N ILE A 136 -7.73 -12.02 12.83
CA ILE A 136 -8.45 -10.78 13.13
C ILE A 136 -7.62 -9.98 14.14
N PRO A 137 -7.30 -8.70 13.89
CA PRO A 137 -6.61 -7.87 14.85
C PRO A 137 -7.51 -7.62 16.07
N VAL A 138 -7.04 -7.97 17.27
CA VAL A 138 -7.81 -7.86 18.53
C VAL A 138 -7.33 -6.71 19.41
N SER A 139 -6.04 -6.39 19.35
CA SER A 139 -5.43 -5.36 20.16
C SER A 139 -4.29 -4.71 19.38
N MET A 140 -4.06 -3.43 19.58
CA MET A 140 -2.88 -2.73 19.10
C MET A 140 -2.15 -2.17 20.31
N LYS A 141 -0.86 -2.47 20.42
CA LYS A 141 0.05 -1.78 21.32
C LYS A 141 0.81 -0.74 20.51
N PHE A 142 0.80 0.50 20.98
CA PHE A 142 1.56 1.59 20.38
C PHE A 142 2.28 2.35 21.49
N ARG A 143 3.62 2.39 21.42
CA ARG A 143 4.49 3.04 22.43
C ARG A 143 4.17 2.60 23.87
N GLY A 144 3.93 1.30 24.08
CA GLY A 144 3.61 0.74 25.40
C GLY A 144 2.13 0.90 25.82
N SER A 145 1.35 1.71 25.11
CA SER A 145 -0.08 1.88 25.38
C SER A 145 -0.90 0.89 24.56
N SER A 146 -1.81 0.17 25.21
CA SER A 146 -2.69 -0.80 24.55
C SER A 146 -4.04 -0.18 24.21
N MET A 147 -4.53 -0.46 23.01
CA MET A 147 -5.88 -0.14 22.54
C MET A 147 -6.56 -1.44 22.12
N GLN A 148 -7.76 -1.69 22.62
CA GLN A 148 -8.59 -2.80 22.15
C GLN A 148 -9.24 -2.40 20.83
N ILE A 149 -9.16 -3.29 19.84
CA ILE A 149 -9.81 -3.09 18.55
C ILE A 149 -11.19 -3.76 18.67
N THR A 150 -12.21 -2.95 18.98
CA THR A 150 -13.60 -3.42 18.97
C THR A 150 -14.13 -3.47 17.54
N SER A 151 -14.58 -4.65 17.14
CA SER A 151 -15.28 -4.91 15.87
C SER A 151 -16.58 -4.12 15.74
#